data_AF-A0A9W6S5Y5-F1
#
_entry.id   AF-A0A9W6S5Y5-F1
#
_cell.length_a   1.000
_cell.length_b   1.000
_cell.length_c   1.000
_cell.angle_alpha   90.00
_cell.angle_beta   90.00
_cell.angle_gamma   90.00
#
_symmetry.space_group_name_H-M   'P 1'
#
loop_
_entity.id
_entity.type
_entity.pdbx_description
1 polymer ?
#
loop_
_entity_poly.entity_id
_entity_poly.type
_entity_poly.pdbx_seq_one_letter_code
_entity_poly.pdbx_strand_id
1 'polypeptide(L)'
;MRHGVEGIAADLGDARPEDRAFQVRMRHRAGRDALDALADPSVRVACFAHSLADDEERLRSYLRRAPTTGAKLWALCALYRLTEDLSEIRTIYDELGRPRVEVDGLDDEVRGAILAEYAPRAEDGTDPRWRVEAICVDPSPPVSAGDANRQGDGTYHEIAHAGGTIFVGTLGRFVTGDDEDVAARRALESAGFRWIDEALWAVVVTGLCVYYFGDREPLKVSTLLFYWQD
;
A
#
# COMPACT_ATOMS: atom_id res chain seq x y z
N MET A 1 13.54 31.57 6.73
CA MET A 1 12.75 31.88 5.52
C MET A 1 12.31 30.56 4.91
N ARG A 2 11.01 30.34 4.69
CA ARG A 2 10.51 29.14 4.02
C ARG A 2 10.62 29.40 2.51
N HIS A 3 11.60 28.81 1.86
CA HIS A 3 11.73 28.90 0.40
C HIS A 3 10.65 28.00 -0.21
N GLY A 4 9.69 28.61 -0.92
CA GLY A 4 8.76 27.86 -1.77
C GLY A 4 9.49 27.20 -2.95
N VAL A 5 8.77 26.46 -3.79
CA VAL A 5 9.33 25.77 -4.97
C VAL A 5 10.18 26.72 -5.85
N GLU A 6 9.77 27.98 -5.97
CA GLU A 6 10.51 29.03 -6.70
C GLU A 6 11.87 29.38 -6.07
N GLY A 7 11.96 29.40 -4.74
CA GLY A 7 13.23 29.64 -4.05
C GLY A 7 14.21 28.47 -4.20
N ILE A 8 13.69 27.24 -4.21
CA ILE A 8 14.51 26.05 -4.46
C ILE A 8 14.99 26.01 -5.91
N ALA A 9 14.12 26.35 -6.86
CA ALA A 9 14.49 26.44 -8.27
C ALA A 9 15.57 27.50 -8.51
N ALA A 10 15.49 28.63 -7.83
CA ALA A 10 16.50 29.70 -7.90
C ALA A 10 17.88 29.25 -7.35
N ASP A 11 17.89 28.48 -6.26
CA ASP A 11 19.13 27.98 -5.63
C ASP A 11 19.82 26.88 -6.45
N LEU A 12 19.07 26.11 -7.27
CA LEU A 12 19.60 25.01 -8.08
C LEU A 12 20.28 25.48 -9.38
N GLY A 13 20.00 26.70 -9.85
CA GLY A 13 20.57 27.27 -11.08
C GLY A 13 20.18 26.50 -12.36
N ASP A 14 21.00 26.60 -13.41
CA ASP A 14 20.73 26.04 -14.75
C ASP A 14 21.12 24.56 -14.92
N ALA A 15 21.43 23.85 -13.83
CA ALA A 15 21.84 22.44 -13.89
C ALA A 15 20.70 21.58 -14.46
N ARG A 16 21.02 20.61 -15.33
CA ARG A 16 20.00 19.69 -15.88
C ARG A 16 19.55 18.67 -14.83
N PRO A 17 18.30 18.18 -14.87
CA PRO A 17 17.83 17.16 -13.94
C PRO A 17 18.71 15.90 -13.91
N GLU A 18 19.28 15.50 -15.05
CA GLU A 18 20.17 14.33 -15.14
C GLU A 18 21.47 14.54 -14.34
N ASP A 19 22.05 15.74 -14.40
CA ASP A 19 23.26 16.08 -13.65
C ASP A 19 22.98 16.09 -12.15
N ARG A 20 21.81 16.61 -11.75
CA ARG A 20 21.38 16.62 -10.35
C ARG A 20 21.12 15.19 -9.84
N ALA A 21 20.46 14.34 -10.61
CA ALA A 21 20.28 12.92 -10.27
C ALA A 21 21.63 12.19 -10.14
N PHE A 22 22.58 12.50 -11.02
CA PHE A 22 23.94 11.97 -10.91
C PHE A 22 24.62 12.42 -9.61
N GLN A 23 24.51 13.70 -9.24
CA GLN A 23 25.05 14.21 -7.98
C GLN A 23 24.42 13.52 -6.77
N VAL A 24 23.10 13.32 -6.75
CA VAL A 24 22.39 12.56 -5.71
C VAL A 24 22.96 11.16 -5.56
N ARG A 25 23.13 10.45 -6.69
CA ARG A 25 23.74 9.11 -6.70
C ARG A 25 25.16 9.11 -6.12
N MET A 26 25.97 10.10 -6.49
CA MET A 26 27.35 10.21 -6.02
C MET A 26 27.44 10.56 -4.53
N ARG A 27 26.51 11.36 -4.00
CA ARG A 27 26.42 11.63 -2.56
C ARG A 27 26.06 10.37 -1.78
N HIS A 28 25.02 9.65 -2.21
CA HIS A 28 24.60 8.40 -1.58
C HIS A 28 25.73 7.35 -1.57
N ARG A 29 26.43 7.16 -2.70
CA ARG A 29 27.60 6.24 -2.76
C ARG A 29 28.74 6.63 -1.83
N ALA A 30 28.88 7.91 -1.50
CA ALA A 30 29.86 8.40 -0.54
C ALA A 30 29.35 8.34 0.91
N GLY A 31 28.19 7.72 1.18
CA GLY A 31 27.57 7.65 2.51
C GLY A 31 27.03 8.99 3.01
N ARG A 32 26.81 9.96 2.12
CA ARG A 32 26.28 11.29 2.46
C ARG A 32 24.76 11.33 2.27
N ASP A 33 24.09 12.09 3.13
CA ASP A 33 22.66 12.35 3.05
C ASP A 33 22.29 13.03 1.72
N ALA A 34 21.15 12.62 1.17
CA ALA A 34 20.57 13.14 -0.06
C ALA A 34 19.06 13.41 0.08
N LEU A 35 18.50 13.43 1.30
CA LEU A 35 17.09 13.74 1.54
C LEU A 35 16.72 15.16 1.12
N ASP A 36 17.68 16.08 1.02
CA ASP A 36 17.47 17.41 0.44
C ASP A 36 16.89 17.33 -0.98
N ALA A 37 17.31 16.33 -1.75
CA ALA A 37 16.85 16.12 -3.12
C ALA A 37 15.39 15.65 -3.24
N LEU A 38 14.71 15.26 -2.15
CA LEU A 38 13.26 15.01 -2.17
C LEU A 38 12.47 16.28 -2.51
N ALA A 39 13.07 17.46 -2.32
CA ALA A 39 12.48 18.74 -2.66
C ALA A 39 12.84 19.23 -4.08
N ASP A 40 13.55 18.42 -4.88
CA ASP A 40 13.91 18.80 -6.25
C ASP A 40 12.63 19.03 -7.09
N PRO A 41 12.57 20.11 -7.88
CA PRO A 41 11.42 20.39 -8.73
C PRO A 41 11.19 19.33 -9.83
N SER A 42 12.23 18.56 -10.20
CA SER A 42 12.08 17.41 -11.08
C SER A 42 11.57 16.21 -10.30
N VAL A 43 10.35 15.78 -10.62
CA VAL A 43 9.71 14.57 -10.08
C VAL A 43 10.64 13.35 -10.17
N ARG A 44 11.40 13.21 -11.27
CA ARG A 44 12.33 12.09 -11.46
C ARG A 44 13.52 12.14 -10.50
N VAL A 45 14.05 13.33 -10.21
CA VAL A 45 15.17 13.49 -9.26
C VAL A 45 14.67 13.21 -7.83
N ALA A 46 13.50 13.76 -7.48
CA ALA A 46 12.89 13.52 -6.17
C ALA A 46 12.50 12.05 -5.97
N CYS A 47 11.94 11.39 -6.99
CA CYS A 47 11.63 9.95 -6.98
C CYS A 47 12.90 9.11 -6.80
N PHE A 48 13.99 9.48 -7.48
CA PHE A 48 15.28 8.81 -7.33
C PHE A 48 15.85 9.00 -5.92
N ALA A 49 15.78 10.20 -5.34
CA ALA A 49 16.17 10.43 -3.95
C ALA A 49 15.34 9.60 -2.97
N HIS A 50 14.02 9.50 -3.20
CA HIS A 50 13.11 8.63 -2.45
C HIS A 50 13.53 7.16 -2.49
N SER A 51 13.96 6.64 -3.65
CA SER A 51 14.40 5.24 -3.78
C SER A 51 15.69 4.92 -3.03
N LEU A 52 16.48 5.95 -2.71
CA LEU A 52 17.75 5.83 -2.00
C LEU A 52 17.61 6.08 -0.48
N ALA A 53 16.46 6.54 -0.01
CA ALA A 53 16.24 6.78 1.42
C ALA A 53 16.05 5.46 2.16
N ASP A 54 16.86 5.21 3.19
CA ASP A 54 16.90 3.93 3.92
C ASP A 54 16.91 4.09 5.45
N ASP A 55 16.76 5.32 5.96
CA ASP A 55 16.82 5.65 7.38
C ASP A 55 15.48 6.29 7.84
N GLU A 56 14.70 5.51 8.59
CA GLU A 56 13.38 5.92 9.09
C GLU A 56 13.44 7.14 10.01
N GLU A 57 14.43 7.20 10.91
CA GLU A 57 14.54 8.28 11.89
C GLU A 57 14.85 9.60 11.17
N ARG A 58 15.73 9.54 10.16
CA ARG A 58 16.02 10.69 9.30
C ARG A 58 14.81 11.12 8.48
N LEU A 59 14.01 10.19 7.97
CA LEU A 59 12.78 10.50 7.24
C LEU A 59 11.75 11.19 8.13
N ARG A 60 11.50 10.67 9.34
CA ARG A 60 10.61 11.31 10.33
C ARG A 60 11.10 12.69 10.73
N SER A 61 12.41 12.85 10.92
CA SER A 61 13.05 14.15 11.16
C SER A 61 12.88 15.10 9.97
N TYR A 62 13.04 14.60 8.74
CA TYR A 62 12.91 15.37 7.51
C TYR A 62 11.47 15.86 7.29
N LEU A 63 10.46 15.01 7.49
CA LEU A 63 9.03 15.36 7.31
C LEU A 63 8.62 16.63 8.08
N ARG A 64 9.18 16.84 9.27
CA ARG A 64 8.90 18.02 10.11
C ARG A 64 9.48 19.33 9.53
N ARG A 65 10.59 19.24 8.82
CA ARG A 65 11.37 20.39 8.31
C ARG A 65 11.35 20.56 6.79
N ALA A 66 10.75 19.61 6.07
CA ALA A 66 10.74 19.59 4.62
C ALA A 66 10.16 20.89 4.05
N PRO A 67 10.80 21.46 3.01
CA PRO A 67 10.50 22.82 2.55
C PRO A 67 9.22 22.90 1.71
N THR A 68 8.76 21.78 1.13
CA THR A 68 7.60 21.73 0.24
C THR A 68 6.68 20.56 0.58
N THR A 69 5.40 20.66 0.20
CA THR A 69 4.45 19.55 0.31
C THR A 69 4.90 18.35 -0.52
N GLY A 70 5.42 18.57 -1.74
CA GLY A 70 5.95 17.50 -2.58
C GLY A 70 7.09 16.72 -1.90
N ALA A 71 8.01 17.43 -1.24
CA ALA A 71 9.09 16.80 -0.47
C ALA A 71 8.57 15.97 0.70
N LYS A 72 7.53 16.46 1.39
CA LYS A 72 6.86 15.70 2.45
C LYS A 72 6.21 14.43 1.92
N LEU A 73 5.52 14.50 0.78
CA LEU A 73 4.87 13.33 0.18
C LEU A 73 5.89 12.29 -0.29
N TRP A 74 7.02 12.70 -0.87
CA TRP A 74 8.11 11.77 -1.22
C TRP A 74 8.73 11.13 0.02
N ALA A 75 8.98 11.90 1.08
CA ALA A 75 9.46 11.36 2.34
C ALA A 75 8.44 10.38 2.97
N LEU A 76 7.15 10.65 2.80
CA LEU A 76 6.06 9.80 3.29
C LEU A 76 6.00 8.46 2.52
N CYS A 77 6.14 8.48 1.19
CA CYS A 77 6.28 7.25 0.40
C CYS A 77 7.50 6.43 0.84
N ALA A 78 8.64 7.07 1.10
CA ALA A 78 9.85 6.39 1.55
C ALA A 78 9.65 5.78 2.94
N LEU A 79 9.00 6.51 3.84
CA LEU A 79 8.70 6.03 5.20
C LEU A 79 7.75 4.83 5.16
N TYR A 80 6.70 4.89 4.34
CA TYR A 80 5.79 3.74 4.17
C TYR A 80 6.53 2.50 3.66
N ARG A 81 7.40 2.65 2.65
CA ARG A 81 8.19 1.53 2.13
C ARG A 81 9.09 0.87 3.18
N LEU A 82 9.54 1.61 4.20
CA LEU A 82 10.41 1.08 5.25
C LEU A 82 9.61 0.49 6.42
N THR A 83 8.42 1.01 6.71
CA THR A 83 7.68 0.72 7.95
C THR A 83 6.39 -0.05 7.75
N GLU A 84 5.79 0.07 6.56
CA GLU A 84 4.46 -0.42 6.20
C GLU A 84 3.35 0.06 7.15
N ASP A 85 3.61 1.10 7.96
CA ASP A 85 2.66 1.63 8.94
C ASP A 85 1.63 2.55 8.28
N LEU A 86 0.58 1.95 7.72
CA LEU A 86 -0.50 2.68 7.07
C LEU A 86 -1.19 3.70 8.01
N SER A 87 -1.21 3.46 9.33
CA SER A 87 -1.87 4.37 10.27
C SER A 87 -1.05 5.65 10.48
N GLU A 88 0.27 5.52 10.63
CA GLU A 88 1.21 6.65 10.67
C GLU A 88 1.10 7.46 9.36
N ILE A 89 1.09 6.77 8.21
CA ILE A 89 1.02 7.42 6.90
C ILE A 89 -0.29 8.17 6.69
N ARG A 90 -1.44 7.57 7.03
CA ARG A 90 -2.75 8.22 6.93
C ARG A 90 -2.85 9.44 7.84
N THR A 91 -2.35 9.34 9.06
CA THR A 91 -2.33 10.47 10.01
C THR A 91 -1.55 11.65 9.44
N ILE A 92 -0.34 11.40 8.93
CA ILE A 92 0.48 12.47 8.36
C ILE A 92 -0.14 13.01 7.06
N TYR A 93 -0.71 12.16 6.22
CA TYR A 93 -1.37 12.59 4.98
C TYR A 93 -2.61 13.47 5.26
N ASP A 94 -3.36 13.16 6.32
CA ASP A 94 -4.49 13.96 6.81
C ASP A 94 -4.02 15.32 7.33
N GLU A 95 -2.92 15.36 8.10
CA GLU A 95 -2.30 16.61 8.58
C GLU A 95 -1.81 17.51 7.43
N LEU A 96 -1.43 16.92 6.30
CA LEU A 96 -1.06 17.65 5.07
C LEU A 96 -2.27 18.15 4.29
N GLY A 97 -3.49 17.82 4.71
CA GLY A 97 -4.74 18.20 4.05
C GLY A 97 -5.06 17.35 2.82
N ARG A 98 -4.56 16.11 2.75
CA ARG A 98 -4.76 15.18 1.62
C ARG A 98 -4.53 15.84 0.25
N PRO A 99 -3.34 16.38 -0.02
CA PRO A 99 -3.06 17.04 -1.30
C PRO A 99 -3.24 16.05 -2.46
N ARG A 100 -4.20 16.32 -3.35
CA ARG A 100 -4.50 15.51 -4.54
C ARG A 100 -4.09 16.21 -5.83
N VAL A 101 -3.99 15.44 -6.91
CA VAL A 101 -3.95 15.98 -8.27
C VAL A 101 -5.39 16.21 -8.69
N GLU A 102 -5.78 17.48 -8.81
CA GLU A 102 -7.09 17.87 -9.32
C GLU A 102 -7.20 17.49 -10.80
N VAL A 103 -8.24 16.73 -11.13
CA VAL A 103 -8.58 16.32 -12.50
C VAL A 103 -10.04 16.63 -12.70
N ASP A 104 -10.32 17.65 -13.52
CA ASP A 104 -11.68 18.11 -13.77
C ASP A 104 -12.58 16.98 -14.30
N GLY A 105 -13.70 16.73 -13.62
CA GLY A 105 -14.68 15.73 -14.01
C GLY A 105 -14.34 14.29 -13.62
N LEU A 106 -13.25 14.04 -12.88
CA LEU A 106 -12.92 12.72 -12.35
C LEU A 106 -13.56 12.53 -10.96
N ASP A 107 -14.56 11.66 -10.86
CA ASP A 107 -15.17 11.29 -9.58
C ASP A 107 -14.30 10.29 -8.78
N ASP A 108 -14.62 10.13 -7.50
CA ASP A 108 -13.85 9.29 -6.57
C ASP A 108 -13.93 7.78 -6.92
N GLU A 109 -14.99 7.31 -7.56
CA GLU A 109 -15.13 5.89 -7.95
C GLU A 109 -14.16 5.55 -9.09
N VAL A 110 -14.18 6.35 -10.15
CA VAL A 110 -13.26 6.18 -11.29
C VAL A 110 -11.81 6.43 -10.85
N ARG A 111 -11.57 7.40 -9.96
CA ARG A 111 -10.25 7.65 -9.38
C ARG A 111 -9.74 6.46 -8.59
N GLY A 112 -10.58 5.83 -7.76
CA GLY A 112 -10.25 4.62 -7.02
C GLY A 112 -9.88 3.47 -7.93
N ALA A 113 -10.63 3.25 -9.01
CA ALA A 113 -10.32 2.21 -10.01
C ALA A 113 -8.97 2.46 -10.71
N ILE A 114 -8.67 3.70 -11.09
CA ILE A 114 -7.37 4.07 -11.67
C ILE A 114 -6.24 3.80 -10.68
N LEU A 115 -6.42 4.18 -9.41
CA LEU A 115 -5.42 3.97 -8.38
C LEU A 115 -5.16 2.47 -8.15
N ALA A 116 -6.21 1.67 -8.03
CA ALA A 116 -6.09 0.22 -7.86
C ALA A 116 -5.35 -0.46 -9.02
N GLU A 117 -5.64 -0.07 -10.26
CA GLU A 117 -5.09 -0.72 -11.46
C GLU A 117 -3.68 -0.20 -11.84
N TYR A 118 -3.42 1.10 -11.69
CA TYR A 118 -2.22 1.72 -12.25
C TYR A 118 -1.16 2.09 -11.20
N ALA A 119 -1.53 2.29 -9.92
CA ALA A 119 -0.54 2.67 -8.91
C ALA A 119 0.57 1.61 -8.68
N PRO A 120 0.30 0.29 -8.70
CA PRO A 120 1.36 -0.72 -8.54
C PRO A 120 2.42 -0.69 -9.63
N ARG A 121 2.10 -0.15 -10.81
CA ARG A 121 2.98 -0.06 -11.98
C ARG A 121 3.41 1.37 -12.31
N ALA A 122 3.26 2.29 -11.36
CA ALA A 122 3.61 3.69 -11.52
C ALA A 122 5.14 3.89 -11.65
N GLU A 123 5.57 4.50 -12.75
CA GLU A 123 6.99 4.75 -13.04
C GLU A 123 7.53 6.01 -12.33
N ASP A 124 8.85 6.25 -12.47
CA ASP A 124 9.63 7.32 -11.82
C ASP A 124 9.15 8.76 -12.13
N GLY A 125 8.27 8.94 -13.11
CA GLY A 125 7.66 10.23 -13.47
C GLY A 125 6.34 10.53 -12.76
N THR A 126 5.84 9.62 -11.93
CA THR A 126 4.52 9.76 -11.29
C THR A 126 4.56 10.79 -10.16
N ASP A 127 3.61 11.72 -10.17
CA ASP A 127 3.45 12.72 -9.10
C ASP A 127 3.27 12.02 -7.73
N PRO A 128 3.97 12.46 -6.67
CA PRO A 128 3.91 11.81 -5.36
C PRO A 128 2.51 11.83 -4.73
N ARG A 129 1.63 12.75 -5.13
CA ARG A 129 0.23 12.78 -4.65
C ARG A 129 -0.52 11.53 -5.07
N TRP A 130 -0.36 11.07 -6.31
CA TRP A 130 -0.98 9.82 -6.78
C TRP A 130 -0.44 8.60 -6.01
N ARG A 131 0.85 8.59 -5.69
CA ARG A 131 1.49 7.49 -4.94
C ARG A 131 0.99 7.41 -3.50
N VAL A 132 0.99 8.54 -2.77
CA VAL A 132 0.49 8.59 -1.39
C VAL A 132 -1.00 8.31 -1.34
N GLU A 133 -1.77 8.82 -2.30
CA GLU A 133 -3.19 8.54 -2.38
C GLU A 133 -3.44 7.04 -2.54
N ALA A 134 -2.75 6.36 -3.46
CA ALA A 134 -2.85 4.91 -3.65
C ALA A 134 -2.54 4.11 -2.37
N ILE A 135 -1.52 4.51 -1.61
CA ILE A 135 -1.20 3.91 -0.31
C ILE A 135 -2.39 4.05 0.64
N CYS A 136 -3.09 5.19 0.59
CA CYS A 136 -4.18 5.51 1.51
C CYS A 136 -5.57 5.02 1.05
N VAL A 137 -5.75 4.60 -0.21
CA VAL A 137 -7.02 4.07 -0.71
C VAL A 137 -7.40 2.81 0.09
N ASP A 138 -8.67 2.74 0.48
CA ASP A 138 -9.21 1.59 1.20
C ASP A 138 -9.24 0.34 0.32
N PRO A 139 -9.18 -0.85 0.92
CA PRO A 139 -9.25 -2.11 0.18
C PRO A 139 -10.49 -2.18 -0.71
N SER A 140 -10.37 -2.91 -1.83
CA SER A 140 -11.47 -3.10 -2.78
C SER A 140 -12.71 -3.67 -2.08
N PRO A 141 -13.93 -3.38 -2.57
CA PRO A 141 -15.14 -3.98 -2.03
C PRO A 141 -15.04 -5.52 -2.08
N PRO A 142 -15.64 -6.24 -1.12
CA PRO A 142 -15.63 -7.70 -1.11
C PRO A 142 -16.29 -8.26 -2.37
N VAL A 143 -15.60 -9.19 -3.04
CA VAL A 143 -16.10 -9.92 -4.22
C VAL A 143 -16.41 -11.35 -3.82
N SER A 144 -17.49 -11.96 -4.31
CA SER A 144 -17.80 -13.36 -3.99
C SER A 144 -16.74 -14.31 -4.56
N ALA A 145 -16.52 -15.47 -3.94
CA ALA A 145 -15.60 -16.48 -4.46
C ALA A 145 -15.92 -16.92 -5.91
N GLY A 146 -17.20 -17.02 -6.24
CA GLY A 146 -17.65 -17.35 -7.60
C GLY A 146 -17.28 -16.27 -8.62
N ASP A 147 -17.48 -15.01 -8.27
CA ASP A 147 -17.10 -13.88 -9.12
C ASP A 147 -15.57 -13.77 -9.28
N ALA A 148 -14.82 -13.97 -8.18
CA ALA A 148 -13.36 -13.94 -8.18
C ALA A 148 -12.76 -15.01 -9.10
N ASN A 149 -13.28 -16.25 -9.02
CA ASN A 149 -12.87 -17.37 -9.87
C ASN A 149 -13.57 -17.40 -11.23
N ARG A 150 -14.48 -16.44 -11.48
CA ARG A 150 -15.32 -16.30 -12.68
C ARG A 150 -16.16 -17.54 -13.01
N GLN A 151 -16.43 -18.35 -12.00
CA GLN A 151 -17.16 -19.60 -12.11
C GLN A 151 -17.58 -20.09 -10.72
N GLY A 152 -18.72 -20.76 -10.68
CA GLY A 152 -19.14 -21.52 -9.51
C GLY A 152 -19.64 -20.67 -8.35
N ASP A 153 -19.69 -21.26 -7.17
CA ASP A 153 -20.13 -20.60 -5.94
C ASP A 153 -19.20 -20.97 -4.79
N GLY A 154 -19.20 -20.19 -3.72
CA GLY A 154 -18.29 -20.43 -2.60
C GLY A 154 -18.74 -19.80 -1.30
N THR A 155 -18.07 -20.16 -0.22
CA THR A 155 -18.46 -19.76 1.13
C THR A 155 -17.66 -18.58 1.65
N TYR A 156 -17.03 -17.79 0.79
CA TYR A 156 -16.24 -16.62 1.17
C TYR A 156 -16.34 -15.47 0.16
N HIS A 157 -15.92 -14.28 0.61
CA HIS A 157 -15.60 -13.15 -0.23
C HIS A 157 -14.09 -12.89 -0.22
N GLU A 158 -13.55 -12.41 -1.33
CA GLU A 158 -12.19 -11.91 -1.46
C GLU A 158 -12.16 -10.39 -1.36
N ILE A 159 -11.21 -9.87 -0.59
CA ILE A 159 -10.90 -8.45 -0.49
C ILE A 159 -9.42 -8.29 -0.84
N ALA A 160 -9.14 -7.73 -2.02
CA ALA A 160 -7.79 -7.38 -2.42
C ALA A 160 -7.35 -6.06 -1.76
N HIS A 161 -6.11 -6.02 -1.30
CA HIS A 161 -5.48 -4.83 -0.73
C HIS A 161 -3.98 -4.81 -1.05
N ALA A 162 -3.29 -3.74 -0.66
CA ALA A 162 -1.87 -3.55 -0.99
C ALA A 162 -0.93 -4.64 -0.44
N GLY A 163 -1.33 -5.34 0.63
CA GLY A 163 -0.55 -6.37 1.32
C GLY A 163 -0.95 -7.82 0.99
N GLY A 164 -1.90 -8.03 0.06
CA GLY A 164 -2.37 -9.37 -0.29
C GLY A 164 -3.89 -9.46 -0.47
N THR A 165 -4.42 -10.64 -0.17
CA THR A 165 -5.86 -10.92 -0.25
C THR A 165 -6.36 -11.43 1.09
N ILE A 166 -7.44 -10.82 1.58
CA ILE A 166 -8.20 -11.32 2.72
C ILE A 166 -9.38 -12.13 2.22
N PHE A 167 -9.60 -13.29 2.81
CA PHE A 167 -10.79 -14.10 2.60
C PHE A 167 -11.72 -13.96 3.79
N VAL A 168 -12.97 -13.59 3.54
CA VAL A 168 -14.00 -13.37 4.56
C VAL A 168 -15.09 -14.43 4.41
N GLY A 169 -15.19 -15.32 5.39
CA GLY A 169 -16.19 -16.38 5.39
C GLY A 169 -17.62 -15.84 5.45
N THR A 170 -18.53 -16.51 4.74
CA THR A 170 -19.98 -16.26 4.79
C THR A 170 -20.67 -17.06 5.89
N LEU A 171 -20.02 -18.12 6.37
CA LEU A 171 -20.54 -19.04 7.40
C LEU A 171 -20.39 -18.51 8.84
N GLY A 172 -19.84 -17.30 8.99
CA GLY A 172 -19.60 -16.68 10.28
C GLY A 172 -18.56 -15.58 10.15
N ARG A 173 -18.18 -14.97 11.27
CA ARG A 173 -17.16 -13.93 11.29
C ARG A 173 -15.76 -14.54 11.31
N PHE A 174 -15.45 -15.35 10.31
CA PHE A 174 -14.13 -15.97 10.15
C PHE A 174 -13.38 -15.30 9.00
N VAL A 175 -12.10 -15.00 9.22
CA VAL A 175 -11.24 -14.37 8.22
C VAL A 175 -9.89 -15.05 8.17
N THR A 176 -9.25 -15.00 7.01
CA THR A 176 -7.87 -15.45 6.81
C THR A 176 -7.18 -14.55 5.77
N GLY A 177 -5.86 -14.65 5.66
CA GLY A 177 -5.05 -13.90 4.72
C GLY A 177 -3.59 -14.29 4.88
N ASP A 178 -2.69 -13.44 4.41
CA ASP A 178 -1.27 -13.58 4.73
C ASP A 178 -1.04 -13.41 6.24
N ASP A 179 -0.40 -14.38 6.90
CA ASP A 179 -0.12 -14.33 8.34
C ASP A 179 0.90 -13.23 8.70
N GLU A 180 1.65 -12.72 7.71
CA GLU A 180 2.52 -11.54 7.87
C GLU A 180 1.73 -10.22 7.90
N ASP A 181 0.45 -10.21 7.48
CA ASP A 181 -0.42 -9.02 7.54
C ASP A 181 -1.02 -8.81 8.95
N VAL A 182 -0.13 -8.43 9.87
CA VAL A 182 -0.46 -8.14 11.26
C VAL A 182 -1.47 -6.98 11.38
N ALA A 183 -1.48 -6.05 10.42
CA ALA A 183 -2.35 -4.88 10.45
C ALA A 183 -3.80 -5.24 10.13
N ALA A 184 -4.05 -5.96 9.03
CA ALA A 184 -5.39 -6.41 8.66
C ALA A 184 -5.97 -7.37 9.71
N ARG A 185 -5.15 -8.29 10.22
CA ARG A 185 -5.55 -9.22 11.28
C ARG A 185 -6.08 -8.49 12.51
N ARG A 186 -5.31 -7.53 13.05
CA ARG A 186 -5.70 -6.77 14.26
C ARG A 186 -6.99 -5.98 14.04
N ALA A 187 -7.15 -5.37 12.86
CA ALA A 187 -8.34 -4.59 12.53
C ALA A 187 -9.60 -5.47 12.50
N LEU A 188 -9.53 -6.63 11.85
CA LEU A 188 -10.65 -7.55 11.74
C LEU A 188 -11.01 -8.21 13.08
N GLU A 189 -10.00 -8.60 13.87
CA GLU A 189 -10.21 -9.11 15.23
C GLU A 189 -10.90 -8.07 16.12
N SER A 190 -10.50 -6.80 16.02
CA SER A 190 -11.12 -5.69 16.75
C SER A 190 -12.57 -5.42 16.32
N ALA A 191 -12.91 -5.72 15.06
CA ALA A 191 -14.27 -5.68 14.54
C ALA A 191 -15.11 -6.92 14.93
N GLY A 192 -14.54 -7.85 15.70
CA GLY A 192 -15.20 -9.05 16.19
C GLY A 192 -15.20 -10.21 15.20
N PHE A 193 -14.28 -10.21 14.23
CA PHE A 193 -13.96 -11.38 13.44
C PHE A 193 -12.93 -12.26 14.16
N ARG A 194 -12.87 -13.53 13.79
CA ARG A 194 -11.89 -14.50 14.26
C ARG A 194 -10.93 -14.82 13.12
N TRP A 195 -9.65 -14.47 13.30
CA TRP A 195 -8.60 -14.89 12.39
C TRP A 195 -8.36 -16.40 12.48
N ILE A 196 -8.24 -17.05 11.33
CA ILE A 196 -7.91 -18.46 11.20
C ILE A 196 -6.44 -18.54 10.77
N ASP A 197 -5.56 -18.77 11.73
CA ASP A 197 -4.11 -18.93 11.49
C ASP A 197 -3.76 -20.26 10.82
N GLU A 198 -2.52 -20.40 10.32
CA GLU A 198 -2.05 -21.63 9.67
C GLU A 198 -2.27 -22.90 10.52
N ALA A 199 -2.10 -22.80 11.84
CA ALA A 199 -2.28 -23.93 12.74
C ALA A 199 -3.73 -24.43 12.75
N LEU A 200 -4.70 -23.53 12.89
CA LEU A 200 -6.12 -23.87 12.85
C LEU A 200 -6.59 -24.22 11.44
N TRP A 201 -6.05 -23.52 10.43
CA TRP A 201 -6.27 -23.75 9.00
C TRP A 201 -5.98 -25.20 8.60
N ALA A 202 -4.91 -25.78 9.15
CA ALA A 202 -4.43 -27.12 8.84
C ALA A 202 -5.16 -28.25 9.59
N VAL A 203 -5.99 -27.95 10.59
CA VAL A 203 -6.69 -28.97 11.38
C VAL A 203 -7.64 -29.77 10.49
N VAL A 204 -7.54 -31.11 10.56
CA VAL A 204 -8.40 -32.04 9.84
C VAL A 204 -9.60 -32.42 10.71
N VAL A 205 -10.80 -32.18 10.21
CA VAL A 205 -12.06 -32.53 10.88
C VAL A 205 -12.44 -33.96 10.48
N THR A 206 -12.34 -34.89 11.42
CA THR A 206 -12.68 -36.30 11.22
C THR A 206 -14.12 -36.59 11.67
N GLY A 207 -14.71 -37.67 11.13
CA GLY A 207 -16.07 -38.09 11.47
C GLY A 207 -17.20 -37.23 10.88
N LEU A 208 -16.86 -36.17 10.12
CA LEU A 208 -17.80 -35.36 9.35
C LEU A 208 -17.82 -35.86 7.89
N CYS A 209 -18.94 -36.44 7.46
CA CYS A 209 -19.07 -37.08 6.15
C CYS A 209 -19.53 -36.07 5.07
N VAL A 210 -18.64 -35.13 4.72
CA VAL A 210 -18.89 -34.17 3.64
C VAL A 210 -18.39 -34.75 2.32
N TYR A 211 -19.16 -34.58 1.25
CA TYR A 211 -18.71 -34.93 -0.09
C TYR A 211 -17.88 -33.79 -0.68
N TYR A 212 -16.67 -34.10 -1.14
CA TYR A 212 -15.73 -33.14 -1.71
C TYR A 212 -14.96 -33.80 -2.85
N PHE A 213 -15.09 -33.23 -4.06
CA PHE A 213 -14.41 -33.71 -5.29
C PHE A 213 -14.41 -35.23 -5.50
N GLY A 214 -15.57 -35.88 -5.42
CA GLY A 214 -15.66 -37.33 -5.70
C GLY A 214 -15.65 -38.22 -4.47
N ASP A 215 -15.07 -37.73 -3.36
CA ASP A 215 -14.78 -38.54 -2.19
C ASP A 215 -15.44 -37.99 -0.92
N ARG A 216 -15.46 -38.84 0.13
CA ARG A 216 -16.00 -38.50 1.45
C ARG A 216 -14.92 -38.70 2.51
N GLU A 217 -13.86 -37.92 2.38
CA GLU A 217 -12.71 -37.94 3.29
C GLU A 217 -12.79 -36.81 4.32
N PRO A 218 -12.10 -36.93 5.47
CA PRO A 218 -11.91 -35.82 6.40
C PRO A 218 -11.33 -34.59 5.71
N LEU A 219 -11.95 -33.42 5.94
CA LEU A 219 -11.55 -32.16 5.33
C LEU A 219 -10.86 -31.24 6.35
N LYS A 220 -10.02 -30.33 5.84
CA LYS A 220 -9.42 -29.28 6.66
C LYS A 220 -10.44 -28.21 7.02
N VAL A 221 -10.21 -27.53 8.15
CA VAL A 221 -11.00 -26.36 8.55
C VAL A 221 -11.03 -25.29 7.45
N SER A 222 -9.90 -25.07 6.77
CA SER A 222 -9.81 -24.12 5.66
C SER A 222 -10.75 -24.46 4.50
N THR A 223 -10.75 -25.72 4.07
CA THR A 223 -11.64 -26.22 3.03
C THR A 223 -13.11 -26.06 3.41
N LEU A 224 -13.44 -26.24 4.69
CA LEU A 224 -14.82 -26.14 5.17
C LEU A 224 -15.31 -24.69 5.32
N LEU A 225 -14.43 -23.76 5.71
CA LEU A 225 -14.78 -22.36 5.93
C LEU A 225 -14.69 -21.50 4.66
N PHE A 226 -13.70 -21.79 3.81
CA PHE A 226 -13.38 -21.02 2.60
C PHE A 226 -13.46 -21.93 1.37
N TYR A 227 -14.62 -22.59 1.23
CA TYR A 227 -14.89 -23.48 0.13
C TYR A 227 -15.19 -22.69 -1.15
N TRP A 228 -14.72 -23.22 -2.27
CA TRP A 228 -15.15 -22.82 -3.60
C TRP A 228 -15.29 -24.07 -4.47
N GLN A 229 -16.28 -24.07 -5.35
CA GLN A 229 -16.52 -25.13 -6.33
C GLN A 229 -16.76 -24.52 -7.70
N ASP A 230 -16.21 -25.15 -8.74
CA ASP A 230 -16.42 -24.83 -10.16
C ASP A 230 -17.77 -25.31 -10.73
#